data_AF-A0A8I2FSQ0-F1
#
_entry.id   AF-A0A8I2FSQ0-F1
#
_cell.length_a   1.000
_cell.length_b   1.000
_cell.length_c   1.000
_cell.angle_alpha   90.00
_cell.angle_beta   90.00
_cell.angle_gamma   90.00
#
_symmetry.space_group_name_H-M   'P 1'
#
loop_
_entity.id
_entity.type
_entity.pdbx_description
1 polymer ?
#
loop_
_entity_poly.entity_id
_entity_poly.type
_entity_poly.pdbx_seq_one_letter_code
_entity_poly.pdbx_strand_id
1 'polypeptide(L)' 'YVKKLPVNPFNNLSSIAYVDLATSFADAVDGTTSGWLYKKETAEFVINWTGTDSEGVNFYDY' A
#
# COMPACT_ATOMS: atom_id res chain seq x y z
N TYR A 1 17.34 -7.35 -6.52
CA TYR A 1 16.88 -8.74 -6.34
C TYR A 1 16.14 -8.82 -5.02
N VAL A 2 14.81 -8.64 -5.02
CA VAL A 2 14.00 -8.79 -3.80
C VAL A 2 13.27 -10.12 -3.93
N LYS A 3 13.83 -11.18 -3.35
CA LYS A 3 13.34 -12.56 -3.49
C LYS A 3 11.99 -12.79 -2.78
N LYS A 4 11.59 -11.89 -1.90
CA LYS A 4 10.35 -11.97 -1.10
C LYS A 4 9.94 -10.56 -0.70
N LEU A 5 8.70 -10.20 -0.98
CA LEU A 5 8.16 -8.92 -0.54
C LEU A 5 8.14 -8.87 1.00
N PRO A 6 8.57 -7.77 1.63
CA PRO A 6 8.43 -7.63 3.08
C PRO A 6 6.96 -7.77 3.48
N VAL A 7 6.73 -8.45 4.59
CA VAL A 7 5.40 -8.53 5.20
C VAL A 7 5.10 -7.15 5.77
N ASN A 8 3.94 -6.59 5.42
CA ASN A 8 3.49 -5.33 6.00
C ASN A 8 3.26 -5.54 7.52
N PRO A 9 3.92 -4.76 8.39
CA PRO A 9 3.81 -4.91 9.84
C PRO A 9 2.44 -4.55 10.41
N PHE A 10 1.59 -3.85 9.65
CA PHE A 10 0.27 -3.41 10.10
C PHE A 10 -0.81 -4.49 9.94
N ASN A 11 -0.78 -5.22 8.83
CA ASN A 11 -1.78 -6.23 8.53
C ASN A 11 -1.21 -7.66 8.35
N ASN A 12 0.10 -7.82 8.55
CA ASN A 12 0.82 -9.08 8.39
C ASN A 12 0.69 -9.72 6.99
N LEU A 13 0.36 -8.93 5.96
CA LEU A 13 0.24 -9.41 4.59
C LEU A 13 1.48 -9.03 3.76
N SER A 14 1.92 -9.95 2.90
CA SER A 14 2.97 -9.70 1.90
C SER A 14 2.42 -9.67 0.47
N SER A 15 1.12 -9.48 0.32
CA SER A 15 0.42 -9.43 -0.97
C SER A 15 0.44 -8.01 -1.52
N ILE A 16 0.45 -7.89 -2.85
CA ILE A 16 0.35 -6.60 -3.56
C ILE A 16 -0.97 -6.57 -4.30
N ALA A 17 -1.76 -5.52 -4.07
CA ALA A 17 -2.88 -5.18 -4.92
C ALA A 17 -2.42 -4.16 -5.97
N TYR A 18 -2.80 -4.42 -7.22
CA TYR A 18 -2.54 -3.49 -8.31
C TYR A 18 -3.63 -2.43 -8.33
N VAL A 19 -3.23 -1.17 -8.33
CA VAL A 19 -4.13 -0.03 -8.39
C VAL A 19 -4.06 0.56 -9.79
N ASP A 20 -5.22 0.79 -10.41
CA ASP A 20 -5.30 1.49 -11.69
C ASP A 20 -4.88 2.97 -11.51
N LEU A 21 -4.30 3.57 -12.55
CA LEU A 21 -3.83 4.96 -12.49
C LEU A 21 -4.94 5.95 -12.13
N ALA A 22 -6.16 5.70 -12.62
CA ALA A 22 -7.33 6.52 -12.34
C ALA A 22 -7.85 6.39 -10.90
N THR A 23 -7.39 5.39 -10.16
CA THR A 23 -7.81 5.14 -8.77
C THR A 23 -6.82 5.78 -7.80
N SER A 24 -7.32 6.64 -6.94
CA SER A 24 -6.54 7.23 -5.84
C SER A 24 -6.12 6.13 -4.87
N PHE A 25 -4.94 6.25 -4.27
CA PHE A 25 -4.54 5.30 -3.23
C PHE A 25 -5.50 5.33 -2.03
N ALA A 26 -6.09 6.48 -1.73
CA ALA A 26 -7.14 6.63 -0.71
C ALA A 26 -8.43 5.81 -1.00
N ASP A 27 -8.74 5.54 -2.27
CA ASP A 27 -9.89 4.70 -2.67
C ASP A 27 -9.53 3.21 -2.72
N ALA A 28 -8.26 2.89 -3.00
CA ALA A 28 -7.77 1.53 -3.07
C ALA A 28 -7.29 0.98 -1.71
N VAL A 29 -7.01 1.85 -0.74
CA VAL A 29 -6.57 1.46 0.59
C VAL A 29 -7.72 0.91 1.41
N ASP A 30 -7.60 -0.34 1.80
CA ASP A 30 -8.62 -1.07 2.55
C ASP A 30 -8.06 -1.68 3.84
N GLY A 31 -6.73 -1.86 3.93
CA GLY A 31 -6.05 -2.41 5.11
C GLY A 31 -6.15 -3.93 5.26
N THR A 32 -7.02 -4.62 4.52
CA THR A 32 -7.36 -6.03 4.75
C THR A 32 -7.12 -6.96 3.55
N THR A 33 -7.16 -6.43 2.33
CA THR A 33 -7.17 -7.24 1.09
C THR A 33 -5.75 -7.52 0.59
N SER A 34 -4.79 -6.65 0.93
CA SER A 34 -3.37 -6.80 0.56
C SER A 34 -2.46 -6.07 1.54
N GLY A 35 -1.18 -6.42 1.57
CA GLY A 35 -0.18 -5.71 2.38
C GLY A 35 0.23 -4.39 1.76
N TRP A 36 0.26 -4.34 0.43
CA TRP A 36 0.84 -3.22 -0.32
C TRP A 36 -0.03 -2.88 -1.53
N LEU A 37 -0.01 -1.62 -1.93
CA LEU A 37 -0.64 -1.13 -3.15
C LEU A 37 0.46 -0.76 -4.14
N TYR A 38 0.32 -1.18 -5.38
CA TYR A 38 1.29 -0.88 -6.44
C TYR A 38 0.60 -0.34 -7.67
N LYS A 39 1.05 0.83 -8.15
CA LYS A 39 0.64 1.38 -9.45
C LYS A 39 1.71 1.07 -10.47
N LYS A 40 1.35 0.26 -11.48
CA LYS A 40 2.30 -0.08 -12.57
C LYS A 40 2.69 1.12 -13.42
N GLU A 41 1.82 2.11 -13.54
CA GLU A 41 1.98 3.23 -14.49
C GLU A 41 2.92 4.30 -13.96
N THR A 42 2.85 4.59 -12.65
CA THR A 42 3.72 5.54 -11.96
C THR A 42 4.88 4.86 -11.23
N ALA A 43 4.88 3.53 -11.18
CA ALA A 43 5.77 2.72 -10.35
C ALA A 43 5.74 3.10 -8.86
N GLU A 44 4.62 3.65 -8.40
CA GLU A 44 4.38 3.99 -7.00
C GLU A 44 4.03 2.74 -6.21
N PHE A 45 4.63 2.60 -5.03
CA PHE A 45 4.44 1.49 -4.12
C PHE A 45 4.17 2.03 -2.73
N VAL A 46 2.95 1.85 -2.25
CA VAL A 46 2.51 2.41 -0.96
C VAL A 46 1.97 1.31 -0.05
N ILE A 47 1.96 1.58 1.25
CA ILE A 47 1.45 0.65 2.25
C ILE A 47 -0.07 0.63 2.17
N ASN A 48 -0.67 -0.57 2.11
CA ASN A 48 -2.12 -0.71 2.21
C ASN A 48 -2.54 -0.62 3.68
N TRP A 49 -2.51 0.57 4.26
CA TRP A 49 -2.96 0.82 5.61
C TRP A 49 -3.72 2.13 5.70
N THR A 50 -4.94 2.06 6.24
CA THR A 50 -5.84 3.21 6.42
C THR A 50 -5.46 4.09 7.61
N GLY A 51 -4.47 3.69 8.40
CA GLY A 51 -3.98 4.46 9.52
C GLY A 51 -3.12 5.66 9.10
N THR A 52 -2.80 6.48 10.10
CA THR A 52 -1.86 7.60 10.01
C THR A 52 -0.63 7.32 10.86
N ASP A 53 0.50 7.87 10.44
CA ASP A 53 1.71 7.88 11.26
C ASP A 53 1.55 8.81 12.48
N SER A 54 2.52 8.83 13.39
CA SER A 54 2.53 9.67 14.59
C SER A 54 2.44 11.17 14.30
N GLU A 55 2.69 11.59 13.06
CA GLU A 55 2.53 12.97 12.57
C GLU A 55 1.16 13.25 11.92
N GLY A 56 0.26 12.26 11.85
CA GLY A 56 -1.07 12.39 11.23
C GLY A 56 -1.07 12.27 9.71
N VAL A 57 0.06 11.88 9.10
CA VAL A 57 0.19 11.64 7.65
C VAL A 57 -0.27 10.22 7.33
N ASN A 58 -1.04 10.05 6.26
CA ASN A 58 -1.52 8.74 5.85
C ASN A 58 -0.36 7.89 5.30
N PHE A 59 -0.32 6.59 5.65
CA PHE A 59 0.73 5.69 5.15
C PHE A 59 0.72 5.47 3.64
N TYR A 60 -0.35 5.87 2.96
CA TYR A 60 -0.47 5.84 1.50
C TYR A 60 -0.02 7.15 0.82
N ASP A 61 0.36 8.18 1.57
CA ASP A 61 0.80 9.49 1.07
C ASP A 61 2.34 9.60 0.98
N TYR A 62 3.06 8.62 1.54
CA TYR A 62 4.52 8.47 1.47
C TYR A 62 4.96 7.67 0.24
#